data_AF-A0A7R9M685-F1
#
_entry.id   AF-A0A7R9M685-F1
#
_cell.length_a   1.000
_cell.length_b   1.000
_cell.length_c   1.000
_cell.angle_alpha   90.00
_cell.angle_beta   90.00
_cell.angle_gamma   90.00
#
_symmetry.space_group_name_H-M   'P 1'
#
loop_
_entity.id
_entity.type
_entity.pdbx_description
1 polymer ?
#
loop_
_entity_poly.entity_id
_entity_poly.type
_entity_poly.pdbx_seq_one_letter_code
_entity_poly.pdbx_strand_id
1 'polypeptide(L)'
;MCVSVKLQFQIAHVSFPYSHAYGRSAKQLQYLRIGDLLTQRAQTESNRIAFVSEYENISKTYSQFEEDVNKLSKGLLDLGLSQSVKSMNSYNKLRGDVVGVWSCNSYPWVTTF
;
A
#
# COMPACT_ATOMS: atom_id res chain seq x y z
N MET A 1 36.94 5.70 -18.62
CA MET A 1 36.99 4.38 -17.96
C MET A 1 35.68 4.18 -17.21
N CYS A 2 34.82 3.27 -17.69
CA CYS A 2 33.52 3.00 -17.08
C CYS A 2 33.66 1.78 -16.17
N VAL A 3 33.55 1.98 -14.86
CA VAL A 3 33.64 0.88 -13.88
C VAL A 3 32.28 0.17 -13.86
N SER A 4 32.22 -1.01 -14.46
CA SER A 4 31.06 -1.90 -14.35
C SER A 4 31.01 -2.48 -12.93
N VAL A 5 30.09 -1.97 -12.11
CA VAL A 5 29.78 -2.58 -10.81
C VAL A 5 28.94 -3.82 -11.07
N LYS A 6 29.58 -5.00 -11.00
CA LYS A 6 28.86 -6.28 -10.92
C LYS A 6 28.21 -6.37 -9.55
N LEU A 7 26.90 -6.13 -9.47
CA LEU A 7 26.08 -6.53 -8.33
C LEU A 7 26.06 -8.06 -8.26
N GLN A 8 27.01 -8.65 -7.52
CA GLN A 8 26.90 -10.03 -7.07
C GLN A 8 25.80 -10.08 -6.02
N PHE A 9 24.59 -10.46 -6.43
CA PHE A 9 23.58 -10.95 -5.50
C PHE A 9 24.14 -12.22 -4.85
N GLN A 10 24.71 -12.10 -3.65
CA GLN A 10 24.95 -13.25 -2.81
C GLN A 10 23.58 -13.82 -2.41
N ILE A 11 23.22 -14.92 -3.05
CA ILE A 11 22.10 -15.76 -2.64
C ILE A 11 22.41 -16.18 -1.20
N ALA A 12 21.45 -15.97 -0.29
CA ALA A 12 21.58 -16.35 1.11
C ALA A 12 22.14 -17.77 1.21
N HIS A 13 23.19 -17.96 2.01
CA HIS A 13 23.84 -19.25 2.18
C HIS A 13 22.88 -20.19 2.91
N VAL A 14 22.20 -21.09 2.20
CA VAL A 14 21.26 -22.07 2.78
C VAL A 14 21.94 -23.43 2.86
N SER A 15 21.90 -24.08 4.04
CA SER A 15 22.53 -25.38 4.30
C SER A 15 21.90 -26.56 3.56
N PHE A 16 20.77 -26.36 2.85
CA PHE A 16 20.03 -27.41 2.17
C PHE A 16 19.66 -26.98 0.73
N PRO A 17 20.10 -27.71 -0.31
CA PRO A 17 19.96 -27.31 -1.72
C PRO A 17 18.52 -27.34 -2.26
N TYR A 18 17.58 -27.96 -1.55
CA TYR A 18 16.16 -28.07 -1.95
C TYR A 18 15.20 -27.24 -1.10
N SER A 19 15.71 -26.48 -0.13
CA SER A 19 14.87 -25.73 0.82
C SER A 19 14.48 -24.33 0.33
N HIS A 20 14.76 -23.99 -0.93
CA HIS A 20 14.41 -22.70 -1.51
C HIS A 20 13.89 -22.86 -2.93
N ALA A 21 12.65 -22.42 -3.16
CA ALA A 21 12.12 -22.19 -4.49
C ALA A 21 12.55 -20.79 -4.95
N TYR A 22 13.34 -20.70 -6.03
CA TYR A 22 13.66 -19.45 -6.69
C TYR A 22 12.92 -19.37 -8.02
N GLY A 23 11.98 -18.43 -8.13
CA GLY A 23 11.26 -18.15 -9.36
C GLY A 23 11.39 -16.66 -9.71
N ARG A 24 11.81 -16.35 -10.93
CA ARG A 24 11.72 -14.98 -11.45
C ARG A 24 10.31 -14.75 -11.97
N SER A 25 9.58 -13.83 -11.36
CA SER A 25 8.31 -13.37 -11.91
C SER A 25 8.54 -12.73 -13.28
N ALA A 26 7.66 -13.00 -14.24
CA ALA A 26 7.63 -12.28 -15.52
C ALA A 26 7.22 -10.81 -15.35
N LYS A 27 6.60 -10.46 -14.21
CA LYS A 27 6.23 -9.08 -13.87
C LYS A 27 7.35 -8.40 -13.10
N GLN A 28 7.72 -7.21 -13.54
CA GLN A 28 8.65 -6.35 -12.81
C GLN A 28 7.99 -5.81 -11.54
N LEU A 29 8.79 -5.60 -10.49
CA LEU A 29 8.36 -4.92 -9.28
C LEU A 29 7.94 -3.47 -9.61
N GLN A 30 6.73 -3.10 -9.20
CA GLN A 30 6.24 -1.74 -9.35
C GLN A 30 6.63 -0.92 -8.13
N TYR A 31 7.37 0.18 -8.34
CA TYR A 31 7.79 1.10 -7.28
C TYR A 31 6.76 2.21 -7.05
N LEU A 32 5.48 1.83 -6.93
CA LEU A 32 4.35 2.73 -6.74
C LEU A 32 3.76 2.54 -5.34
N ARG A 33 3.23 3.62 -4.75
CA ARG A 33 2.49 3.51 -3.49
C ARG A 33 1.11 2.94 -3.79
N ILE A 34 0.51 2.30 -2.79
CA ILE A 34 -0.83 1.72 -2.95
C ILE A 34 -1.89 2.79 -3.26
N GLY A 35 -1.76 3.98 -2.67
CA GLY A 35 -2.60 5.14 -3.00
C GLY A 35 -2.45 5.59 -4.46
N ASP A 36 -1.22 5.57 -5.00
CA ASP A 36 -0.98 5.94 -6.41
C ASP A 36 -1.67 4.96 -7.36
N LEU A 37 -1.68 3.66 -7.02
CA LEU A 37 -2.36 2.62 -7.79
C LEU A 37 -3.88 2.81 -7.76
N LEU A 38 -4.45 3.17 -6.61
CA LEU A 38 -5.87 3.47 -6.49
C LEU A 38 -6.25 4.69 -7.35
N THR A 39 -5.49 5.78 -7.25
CA THR A 39 -5.72 6.98 -8.07
C THR A 39 -5.62 6.69 -9.56
N GLN A 40 -4.63 5.91 -10.00
CA GLN A 40 -4.52 5.50 -11.41
C GLN A 40 -5.75 4.70 -11.87
N ARG A 41 -6.26 3.79 -11.04
CA ARG A 41 -7.47 3.01 -11.36
C ARG A 41 -8.74 3.85 -11.35
N ALA A 42 -8.88 4.77 -10.40
CA ALA A 42 -10.01 5.70 -10.36
C ALA A 42 -10.05 6.62 -11.60
N GLN A 43 -8.90 7.03 -12.12
CA GLN A 43 -8.81 7.83 -13.34
C GLN A 43 -9.12 7.03 -14.61
N THR A 44 -8.64 5.78 -14.71
CA THR A 44 -8.75 4.97 -15.93
C THR A 44 -10.05 4.16 -16.00
N GLU A 45 -10.58 3.75 -14.85
CA GLU A 45 -11.72 2.83 -14.73
C GLU A 45 -12.75 3.37 -13.71
N SER A 46 -13.02 4.68 -13.76
CA SER A 46 -13.80 5.40 -12.75
C SER A 46 -15.13 4.73 -12.36
N ASN A 47 -15.90 4.28 -13.35
CA ASN A 47 -17.23 3.71 -13.21
C ASN A 47 -17.22 2.18 -13.01
N ARG A 48 -16.06 1.54 -13.03
CA ARG A 48 -15.96 0.09 -12.80
C ARG A 48 -16.10 -0.19 -11.31
N ILE A 49 -16.86 -1.22 -10.99
CA ILE A 49 -17.03 -1.69 -9.61
C ILE A 49 -15.68 -2.16 -9.06
N ALA A 50 -15.28 -1.56 -7.94
CA ALA A 50 -14.07 -1.85 -7.20
C ALA A 50 -14.34 -2.75 -5.99
N PHE A 51 -15.49 -2.56 -5.35
CA PHE A 51 -15.87 -3.30 -4.14
C PHE A 51 -17.36 -3.65 -4.13
N VAL A 52 -17.68 -4.86 -3.67
CA VAL A 52 -19.04 -5.34 -3.47
C VAL A 52 -19.09 -6.07 -2.13
N SER A 53 -20.08 -5.71 -1.31
CA SER A 53 -20.43 -6.43 -0.08
C SER A 53 -21.93 -6.61 -0.06
N GLU A 54 -22.38 -7.86 -0.27
CA GLU A 54 -23.81 -8.21 -0.28
C GLU A 54 -24.43 -8.02 1.10
N TYR A 55 -23.71 -8.40 2.16
CA TYR A 55 -24.15 -8.27 3.55
C TYR A 55 -24.41 -6.81 3.95
N GLU A 56 -23.56 -5.89 3.50
CA GLU A 56 -23.72 -4.45 3.78
C GLU A 56 -24.61 -3.75 2.74
N ASN A 57 -25.03 -4.46 1.68
CA ASN A 57 -25.72 -3.91 0.51
C ASN A 57 -24.95 -2.72 -0.11
N ILE A 58 -23.62 -2.87 -0.22
CA ILE A 58 -22.72 -1.84 -0.75
C ILE A 58 -22.13 -2.31 -2.08
N SER A 59 -22.20 -1.44 -3.08
CA SER A 59 -21.42 -1.56 -4.32
C SER A 59 -20.78 -0.22 -4.62
N LYS A 60 -19.45 -0.22 -4.78
CA LYS A 60 -18.65 1.00 -4.93
C LYS A 60 -17.79 0.90 -6.17
N THR A 61 -17.84 1.94 -6.98
CA THR A 61 -16.95 2.13 -8.12
C THR A 61 -15.56 2.57 -7.67
N TYR A 62 -14.53 2.48 -8.53
CA TYR A 62 -13.19 2.98 -8.20
C TYR A 62 -13.18 4.46 -7.81
N SER A 63 -13.98 5.29 -8.51
CA SER A 63 -14.07 6.72 -8.17
C SER A 63 -14.69 6.96 -6.80
N GLN A 64 -15.76 6.24 -6.45
CA GLN A 64 -16.39 6.36 -5.14
C GLN A 64 -15.50 5.82 -4.02
N PHE A 65 -14.77 4.75 -4.29
CA PHE A 65 -13.84 4.17 -3.33
C PHE A 65 -12.66 5.12 -3.06
N GLU A 66 -12.08 5.75 -4.09
CA GLU A 66 -11.04 6.78 -3.92
C GLU A 66 -11.55 7.97 -3.10
N GLU A 67 -12.77 8.43 -3.35
CA GLU A 67 -13.38 9.52 -2.58
C GLU A 67 -13.53 9.15 -1.08
N ASP A 68 -14.03 7.94 -0.79
CA ASP A 68 -14.20 7.44 0.57
C ASP A 68 -12.85 7.33 1.31
N VAL A 69 -11.80 6.82 0.63
CA VAL A 69 -10.43 6.72 1.18
C VAL A 69 -9.86 8.12 1.45
N ASN A 70 -9.99 9.05 0.52
CA ASN A 70 -9.50 10.42 0.70
C ASN A 70 -10.21 11.15 1.83
N LYS A 71 -11.52 10.93 1.99
CA LYS A 71 -12.30 11.48 3.09
C LYS A 71 -11.85 10.92 4.44
N LEU A 72 -11.61 9.61 4.52
CA LEU A 72 -11.09 8.98 5.74
C LEU A 72 -9.69 9.50 6.07
N SER A 73 -8.78 9.56 5.09
CA SER A 73 -7.41 10.03 5.30
C SER A 73 -7.37 11.46 5.81
N LYS A 74 -8.21 12.34 5.26
CA LYS A 74 -8.38 13.71 5.74
C LYS A 74 -8.87 13.74 7.19
N GLY A 75 -9.86 12.92 7.53
CA GLY A 75 -10.34 12.80 8.91
C GLY A 75 -9.27 12.32 9.88
N LEU A 76 -8.43 11.37 9.49
CA LEU A 76 -7.29 10.92 10.30
C LEU A 76 -6.25 12.02 10.52
N LEU A 77 -5.96 12.81 9.48
CA LEU A 77 -5.08 13.97 9.58
C LEU A 77 -5.65 15.05 10.52
N ASP A 78 -6.96 15.30 10.44
CA ASP A 78 -7.67 16.25 11.31
C ASP A 78 -7.66 15.80 12.78
N LEU A 79 -7.66 14.49 13.04
CA LEU A 79 -7.47 13.89 14.37
C LEU A 79 -6.03 13.97 14.89
N GLY A 80 -5.09 14.47 14.10
CA GLY A 80 -3.71 14.69 14.52
C GLY A 80 -2.75 13.54 14.20
N LEU A 81 -3.20 12.50 13.49
CA LEU A 81 -2.29 11.54 12.89
C LEU A 81 -1.43 12.29 11.85
N SER A 82 -0.12 12.04 11.83
CA SER A 82 0.93 12.78 11.13
C SER A 82 1.47 14.05 11.83
N GLN A 83 0.95 14.47 13.00
CA GLN A 83 1.56 15.58 13.75
C GLN A 83 2.96 15.22 14.29
N SER A 84 3.26 13.94 14.53
CA SER A 84 4.60 13.47 14.92
C SER A 84 5.68 13.74 13.85
N VAL A 85 5.29 13.79 12.57
CA VAL A 85 6.18 14.05 11.44
C VAL A 85 6.58 15.52 11.35
N LYS A 86 5.75 16.43 11.86
CA LYS A 86 6.03 17.88 11.85
C LYS A 86 6.90 18.34 13.03
N SER A 87 7.04 17.53 14.08
CA SER A 87 7.66 17.93 15.36
C SER A 87 8.95 17.19 15.73
N MET A 88 9.61 16.46 14.81
CA MET A 88 10.81 15.68 15.16
C MET A 88 12.01 15.93 14.24
N ASN A 89 13.15 16.17 14.89
CA ASN A 89 14.47 16.41 14.30
C ASN A 89 14.90 15.27 13.36
N SER A 90 15.71 15.63 12.37
CA SER A 90 16.18 14.87 11.19
C SER A 90 16.59 13.39 11.35
N TYR A 91 16.72 12.86 12.58
CA TYR A 91 17.17 11.50 12.88
C TYR A 91 16.04 10.45 13.08
N ASN A 92 14.78 10.88 13.29
CA ASN A 92 13.64 9.96 13.54
C ASN A 92 12.55 9.98 12.46
N LYS A 93 12.86 10.55 11.29
CA LYS A 93 11.96 10.76 10.14
C LYS A 93 11.30 9.48 9.56
N LEU A 94 11.76 8.30 9.97
CA LEU A 94 11.40 7.02 9.34
C LEU A 94 10.25 6.27 10.01
N ARG A 95 9.76 6.70 11.17
CA ARG A 95 8.64 6.05 11.87
C ARG A 95 7.40 6.92 11.75
N GLY A 96 6.53 6.58 10.79
CA GLY A 96 5.18 7.13 10.73
C GLY A 96 4.34 6.69 11.94
N ASP A 97 3.19 7.34 12.12
CA ASP A 97 2.24 6.93 13.14
C ASP A 97 1.66 5.55 12.83
N VAL A 98 1.45 4.73 13.86
CA VAL A 98 0.92 3.37 13.74
C VAL A 98 -0.50 3.36 14.27
N VAL A 99 -1.43 2.86 13.45
CA VAL A 99 -2.84 2.69 13.81
C VAL A 99 -3.17 1.21 13.81
N GLY A 100 -3.74 0.73 14.92
CA GLY A 100 -4.29 -0.61 15.00
C GLY A 100 -5.67 -0.64 14.34
N VAL A 101 -5.86 -1.52 13.38
CA VAL A 101 -7.16 -1.73 12.73
C VAL A 101 -7.68 -3.11 13.14
N TRP A 102 -8.89 -3.17 13.67
CA TRP A 102 -9.59 -4.41 13.95
C TRP A 102 -11.06 -4.30 13.51
N SER A 103 -11.47 -5.16 12.58
CA SER A 103 -12.85 -5.26 12.12
C SER A 103 -13.12 -6.66 11.55
N CYS A 104 -14.39 -6.95 11.31
CA CYS A 104 -14.82 -8.06 10.46
C CYS A 104 -14.62 -7.71 8.97
N ASN A 105 -14.82 -8.69 8.07
CA ASN A 105 -14.81 -8.45 6.62
C ASN A 105 -15.96 -7.51 6.23
N SER A 106 -15.64 -6.22 6.15
CA SER A 106 -16.56 -5.10 6.00
C SER A 106 -15.92 -4.04 5.12
N TYR A 107 -16.72 -3.19 4.48
CA TYR A 107 -16.19 -2.15 3.62
C TYR A 107 -15.17 -1.23 4.34
N PRO A 108 -15.42 -0.73 5.57
CA PRO A 108 -14.46 0.12 6.28
C PRO A 108 -13.11 -0.55 6.53
N TRP A 109 -13.06 -1.88 6.62
CA TRP A 109 -11.80 -2.62 6.74
C TRP A 109 -10.88 -2.32 5.56
N VAL A 110 -11.42 -2.34 4.34
CA VAL A 110 -10.66 -2.11 3.11
C VAL A 110 -10.34 -0.63 2.92
N THR A 111 -11.25 0.27 3.27
CA THR A 111 -11.06 1.73 3.14
C THR A 111 -9.95 2.28 4.04
N THR A 112 -9.57 1.56 5.10
CA THR A 112 -8.55 1.99 6.07
C THR A 112 -7.10 1.68 5.63
N PHE A 113 -6.89 0.86 4.60
CA PHE A 113 -5.57 0.46 4.09
C PHE A 113 -5.17 1.23 2.82
#